data_AF-A0A1H3GY81-F1
#
_entry.id   AF-A0A1H3GY81-F1
#
_cell.length_a   1.000
_cell.length_b   1.000
_cell.length_c   1.000
_cell.angle_alpha   90.00
_cell.angle_beta   90.00
_cell.angle_gamma   90.00
#
_symmetry.space_group_name_H-M   'P 1'
#
loop_
_entity.id
_entity.type
_entity.pdbx_description
1 polymer ?
#
loop_
_entity_poly.entity_id
_entity_poly.type
_entity_poly.pdbx_seq_one_letter_code
_entity_poly.pdbx_strand_id
1 'polypeptide(L)'
;MKYYLGAYYLIKLKKIDFGKIKGSFIHTCSTCINDSYFDAWSISWAEDGKNVSNETKSNFNLNEKLIIEVQNWSDQKFEENKIGWICAFADLKTLKKYKESFFPNENQARILSINFPESEKNEFLKLLNPENSSFGEIGISKNLKNGFQENNKEQTLGYDLIGVENSGEFHSFHCHDLSNDLKERFKIKINEYGLLDECNNWKEIVDYMNDKSNGFESVPWFYVKVKQLND
;
A
#
# COMPACT_ATOMS: atom_id res chain seq x y z
N MET A 1 -9.77 19.38 -1.52
CA MET A 1 -8.38 19.01 -1.87
C MET A 1 -8.43 18.01 -3.01
N LYS A 2 -7.59 18.14 -4.05
CA LYS A 2 -7.50 17.11 -5.11
C LYS A 2 -6.64 15.95 -4.62
N TYR A 3 -7.08 14.74 -4.91
CA TYR A 3 -6.35 13.52 -4.60
C TYR A 3 -6.05 12.72 -5.86
N TYR A 4 -4.87 12.10 -5.86
CA TYR A 4 -4.33 11.33 -6.96
C TYR A 4 -4.11 9.89 -6.50
N LEU A 5 -4.50 8.94 -7.33
CA LEU A 5 -4.32 7.53 -7.07
C LEU A 5 -2.83 7.19 -7.03
N GLY A 6 -2.37 6.70 -5.88
CA GLY A 6 -1.07 6.07 -5.73
C GLY A 6 -1.09 4.67 -6.33
N ALA A 7 -1.98 3.81 -5.83
CA ALA A 7 -2.24 2.48 -6.39
C ALA A 7 -3.47 1.84 -5.76
N TYR A 8 -3.96 0.76 -6.39
CA TYR A 8 -4.85 -0.19 -5.76
C TYR A 8 -4.10 -1.44 -5.28
N TYR A 9 -4.61 -2.04 -4.20
CA TYR A 9 -4.05 -3.23 -3.55
C TYR A 9 -5.15 -4.24 -3.23
N LEU A 10 -4.81 -5.53 -3.32
CA LEU A 10 -5.67 -6.65 -2.93
C LEU A 10 -5.13 -7.27 -1.65
N ILE A 11 -5.72 -6.89 -0.52
CA ILE A 11 -5.16 -7.11 0.82
C ILE A 11 -5.94 -8.19 1.58
N LYS A 12 -5.21 -9.05 2.29
CA LYS A 12 -5.73 -9.93 3.34
C LYS A 12 -5.48 -9.29 4.69
N LEU A 13 -6.54 -8.85 5.35
CA LEU A 13 -6.40 -8.25 6.68
C LEU A 13 -5.96 -9.29 7.71
N LYS A 14 -4.95 -8.94 8.51
CA LYS A 14 -4.47 -9.77 9.62
C LYS A 14 -4.77 -9.11 10.96
N LYS A 15 -4.89 -9.94 11.99
CA LYS A 15 -4.84 -9.45 13.36
C LYS A 15 -3.39 -9.08 13.68
N ILE A 16 -3.19 -7.88 14.21
CA ILE A 16 -1.88 -7.48 14.72
C ILE A 16 -1.53 -8.34 15.94
N ASP A 17 -0.30 -8.81 16.01
CA ASP A 17 0.21 -9.67 17.09
C ASP A 17 1.20 -8.97 18.04
N PHE A 18 1.53 -7.71 17.76
CA PHE A 18 2.47 -6.85 18.49
C PHE A 18 1.85 -5.54 19.02
N GLY A 19 2.62 -4.80 19.82
CA GLY A 19 2.29 -3.45 20.27
C GLY A 19 1.02 -3.33 21.14
N LYS A 20 0.57 -2.10 21.37
CA LYS A 20 -0.63 -1.81 22.17
C LYS A 20 -1.94 -2.06 21.43
N ILE A 21 -1.87 -2.20 20.11
CA ILE A 21 -2.99 -2.45 19.20
C ILE A 21 -3.19 -3.94 18.87
N LYS A 22 -2.50 -4.83 19.60
CA LYS A 22 -2.61 -6.29 19.44
C LYS A 22 -4.07 -6.76 19.43
N GLY A 23 -4.37 -7.64 18.47
CA GLY A 23 -5.69 -8.23 18.26
C GLY A 23 -6.62 -7.40 17.36
N SER A 24 -6.25 -6.17 17.01
CA SER A 24 -7.02 -5.34 16.07
C SER A 24 -6.71 -5.68 14.61
N PHE A 25 -7.60 -5.25 13.73
CA PHE A 25 -7.39 -5.24 12.27
C PHE A 25 -7.21 -3.80 11.82
N ILE A 26 -6.24 -3.55 10.93
CA ILE A 26 -5.96 -2.22 10.41
C ILE A 26 -6.05 -2.24 8.89
N HIS A 27 -6.83 -1.31 8.33
CA HIS A 27 -7.10 -1.22 6.89
C HIS A 27 -6.00 -0.42 6.17
N THR A 28 -4.74 -0.71 6.48
CA THR A 28 -3.58 -0.20 5.74
C THR A 28 -3.22 -1.15 4.59
N CYS A 29 -2.60 -0.61 3.55
CA CYS A 29 -2.03 -1.39 2.46
C CYS A 29 -0.59 -1.86 2.74
N SER A 30 -0.02 -1.56 3.92
CA SER A 30 1.33 -1.98 4.30
C SER A 30 1.41 -3.49 4.51
N THR A 31 2.37 -4.14 3.85
CA THR A 31 2.63 -5.58 3.97
C THR A 31 3.34 -5.97 5.26
N CYS A 32 3.82 -5.00 6.04
CA CYS A 32 4.31 -5.24 7.40
C CYS A 32 3.21 -5.64 8.38
N ILE A 33 1.95 -5.26 8.08
CA ILE A 33 0.78 -5.49 8.94
C ILE A 33 -0.18 -6.51 8.31
N ASN A 34 -0.43 -6.40 7.01
CA ASN A 34 -1.37 -7.25 6.29
C ASN A 34 -0.65 -8.11 5.23
N ASP A 35 -1.28 -9.18 4.74
CA ASP A 35 -0.72 -9.91 3.60
C ASP A 35 -1.28 -9.34 2.28
N SER A 36 -0.51 -9.41 1.20
CA SER A 36 -0.97 -9.00 -0.14
C SER A 36 -1.14 -10.20 -1.07
N TYR A 37 -2.30 -10.31 -1.72
CA TYR A 37 -2.56 -11.33 -2.76
C TYR A 37 -1.79 -11.09 -4.06
N PHE A 38 -1.06 -9.98 -4.15
CA PHE A 38 -0.19 -9.64 -5.26
C PHE A 38 1.07 -8.98 -4.72
N ASP A 39 2.21 -9.65 -4.83
CA ASP A 39 3.49 -9.24 -4.24
C ASP A 39 4.67 -9.72 -5.11
N ALA A 40 5.90 -9.60 -4.64
CA ALA A 40 7.13 -10.04 -5.32
C ALA A 40 7.00 -11.44 -5.93
N TRP A 41 6.40 -12.38 -5.19
CA TRP A 41 6.19 -13.76 -5.63
C TRP A 41 5.33 -13.88 -6.90
N SER A 42 4.48 -12.89 -7.16
CA SER A 42 3.59 -12.84 -8.32
C SER A 42 4.30 -12.42 -9.61
N ILE A 43 5.57 -12.03 -9.55
CA ILE A 43 6.37 -11.57 -10.69
C ILE A 43 7.50 -12.58 -10.97
N SER A 44 7.56 -13.21 -12.15
CA SER A 44 8.43 -14.38 -12.36
C SER A 44 9.93 -14.08 -12.25
N TRP A 45 10.33 -12.87 -12.63
CA TRP A 45 11.73 -12.44 -12.64
C TRP A 45 12.23 -11.93 -11.29
N ALA A 46 11.33 -11.67 -10.33
CA ALA A 46 11.68 -11.28 -8.98
C ALA A 46 12.27 -12.46 -8.19
N GLU A 47 13.08 -12.18 -7.17
CA GLU A 47 13.73 -13.23 -6.40
C GLU A 47 12.72 -14.17 -5.72
N ASP A 48 11.71 -13.59 -5.06
CA ASP A 48 10.62 -14.34 -4.45
C ASP A 48 9.71 -15.01 -5.49
N GLY A 49 9.69 -14.51 -6.72
CA GLY A 49 8.96 -15.13 -7.82
C GLY A 49 9.63 -16.40 -8.33
N LYS A 50 10.97 -16.40 -8.41
CA LYS A 50 11.75 -17.59 -8.76
C LYS A 50 11.60 -18.69 -7.71
N ASN A 51 11.48 -18.31 -6.44
CA ASN A 51 11.41 -19.23 -5.31
C ASN A 51 10.29 -18.85 -4.33
N VAL A 52 9.03 -19.07 -4.74
CA VAL A 52 7.87 -18.77 -3.89
C VAL A 52 7.93 -19.60 -2.60
N SER A 53 7.95 -18.92 -1.46
CA SER A 53 8.10 -19.55 -0.14
C SER A 53 6.93 -20.46 0.21
N ASN A 54 7.17 -21.48 1.05
CA ASN A 54 6.11 -22.36 1.56
C ASN A 54 5.07 -21.60 2.40
N GLU A 55 5.51 -20.55 3.10
CA GLU A 55 4.62 -19.67 3.86
C GLU A 55 3.63 -18.96 2.93
N THR A 56 4.12 -18.32 1.87
CA THR A 56 3.29 -17.67 0.85
C THR A 56 2.32 -18.65 0.21
N LYS A 57 2.80 -19.86 -0.15
CA LYS A 57 1.95 -20.92 -0.71
C LYS A 57 0.83 -21.29 0.25
N SER A 58 1.13 -21.45 1.54
CA SER A 58 0.13 -21.77 2.56
C SER A 58 -0.86 -20.62 2.80
N ASN A 59 -0.36 -19.38 2.88
CA ASN A 59 -1.18 -18.20 3.23
C ASN A 59 -2.25 -17.89 2.19
N PHE A 60 -1.97 -18.20 0.92
CA PHE A 60 -2.86 -17.93 -0.22
C PHE A 60 -3.34 -19.19 -0.95
N ASN A 61 -3.10 -20.38 -0.37
CA ASN A 61 -3.49 -21.67 -0.94
C ASN A 61 -2.99 -21.85 -2.40
N LEU A 62 -1.74 -21.47 -2.64
CA LEU A 62 -1.12 -21.52 -3.97
C LEU A 62 -0.60 -22.92 -4.26
N ASN A 63 -0.80 -23.36 -5.50
CA ASN A 63 -0.10 -24.49 -6.09
C ASN A 63 0.74 -24.02 -7.27
N GLU A 64 1.65 -24.87 -7.76
CA GLU A 64 2.56 -24.51 -8.85
C GLU A 64 1.84 -24.03 -10.12
N LYS A 65 0.69 -24.63 -10.45
CA LYS A 65 -0.10 -24.21 -11.60
C LYS A 65 -0.61 -22.78 -11.42
N LEU A 66 -1.20 -22.45 -10.27
CA LEU A 66 -1.72 -21.12 -9.98
C LEU A 66 -0.59 -20.08 -9.93
N ILE A 67 0.58 -20.43 -9.38
CA ILE A 67 1.76 -19.55 -9.36
C ILE A 67 2.16 -19.19 -10.80
N ILE A 68 2.32 -20.18 -11.68
CA ILE A 68 2.68 -19.96 -13.08
C ILE A 68 1.63 -19.11 -13.81
N GLU A 69 0.34 -19.37 -13.57
CA GLU A 69 -0.75 -18.60 -14.18
C GLU A 69 -0.74 -17.14 -13.71
N VAL A 70 -0.56 -16.90 -12.41
CA VAL A 70 -0.41 -15.55 -11.84
C VAL A 70 0.81 -14.84 -12.40
N GLN A 71 1.96 -15.51 -12.45
CA GLN A 71 3.22 -14.93 -12.91
C GLN A 71 3.16 -14.55 -14.40
N ASN A 72 2.70 -15.45 -15.26
CA ASN A 72 2.54 -15.17 -16.69
C ASN A 72 1.61 -13.98 -16.93
N TRP A 73 0.49 -13.91 -16.19
CA TRP A 73 -0.43 -12.79 -16.30
C TRP A 73 0.19 -11.49 -15.80
N SER A 74 0.92 -11.55 -14.69
CA SER A 74 1.47 -10.37 -14.03
C SER A 74 2.61 -9.79 -14.84
N ASP A 75 3.53 -10.61 -15.35
CA ASP A 75 4.60 -10.16 -16.25
C ASP A 75 4.02 -9.47 -17.49
N GLN A 76 2.97 -10.05 -18.11
CA GLN A 76 2.28 -9.40 -19.22
C GLN A 76 1.68 -8.05 -18.81
N LYS A 77 1.02 -7.96 -17.65
CA LYS A 77 0.41 -6.71 -17.17
C LYS A 77 1.42 -5.67 -16.71
N PHE A 78 2.61 -6.11 -16.33
CA PHE A 78 3.73 -5.22 -16.01
C PHE A 78 4.20 -4.51 -17.28
N GLU A 79 4.41 -5.25 -18.38
CA GLU A 79 4.77 -4.67 -19.69
C GLU A 79 3.69 -3.74 -20.25
N GLU A 80 2.41 -4.04 -19.99
CA GLU A 80 1.28 -3.17 -20.36
C GLU A 80 1.12 -1.92 -19.46
N ASN A 81 1.99 -1.73 -18.45
CA ASN A 81 1.88 -0.69 -17.40
C ASN A 81 0.52 -0.71 -16.67
N LYS A 82 -0.06 -1.89 -16.50
CA LYS A 82 -1.31 -2.12 -15.75
C LYS A 82 -1.07 -2.48 -14.29
N ILE A 83 0.14 -2.95 -14.00
CA ILE A 83 0.67 -3.13 -12.65
C ILE A 83 2.08 -2.52 -12.59
N GLY A 84 2.56 -2.22 -11.39
CA GLY A 84 3.89 -1.67 -11.15
C GLY A 84 4.52 -2.26 -9.89
N TRP A 85 5.83 -2.05 -9.78
CA TRP A 85 6.65 -2.59 -8.70
C TRP A 85 6.54 -1.77 -7.39
N ILE A 86 6.34 -2.31 -6.20
CA ILE A 86 5.83 -3.65 -5.90
C ILE A 86 4.36 -3.53 -5.48
N CYS A 87 3.57 -4.56 -5.76
CA CYS A 87 2.16 -4.67 -5.35
C CYS A 87 1.17 -3.64 -5.91
N ALA A 88 1.53 -2.83 -6.91
CA ALA A 88 0.71 -1.68 -7.30
C ALA A 88 -0.13 -1.94 -8.56
N PHE A 89 -1.46 -1.98 -8.44
CA PHE A 89 -2.36 -1.95 -9.59
C PHE A 89 -2.65 -0.51 -10.03
N ALA A 90 -2.54 -0.23 -11.33
CA ALA A 90 -2.76 1.10 -11.90
C ALA A 90 -4.25 1.48 -12.00
N ASP A 91 -5.13 0.48 -12.13
CA ASP A 91 -6.57 0.71 -12.25
C ASP A 91 -7.40 -0.42 -11.60
N LEU A 92 -8.59 -0.05 -11.12
CA LEU A 92 -9.51 -0.95 -10.44
C LEU A 92 -9.97 -2.11 -11.35
N LYS A 93 -10.10 -1.87 -12.66
CA LYS A 93 -10.54 -2.89 -13.62
C LYS A 93 -9.54 -4.04 -13.69
N THR A 94 -8.25 -3.72 -13.71
CA THR A 94 -7.15 -4.68 -13.73
C THR A 94 -7.13 -5.49 -12.44
N LEU A 95 -7.26 -4.83 -11.28
CA LEU A 95 -7.29 -5.52 -9.99
C LEU A 95 -8.51 -6.45 -9.87
N LYS A 96 -9.71 -6.01 -10.26
CA LYS A 96 -10.91 -6.87 -10.25
C LYS A 96 -10.71 -8.11 -11.12
N LYS A 97 -10.17 -7.93 -12.33
CA LYS A 97 -9.86 -9.06 -13.21
C LYS A 97 -8.86 -10.03 -12.58
N TYR A 98 -7.85 -9.53 -11.87
CA TYR A 98 -6.89 -10.36 -11.14
C TYR A 98 -7.58 -11.19 -10.05
N LYS A 99 -8.36 -10.53 -9.17
CA LYS A 99 -9.13 -11.21 -8.11
C LYS A 99 -10.08 -12.27 -8.70
N GLU A 100 -10.84 -11.93 -9.73
CA GLU A 100 -11.80 -12.84 -10.38
C GLU A 100 -11.12 -14.05 -11.04
N SER A 101 -9.93 -13.85 -11.61
CA SER A 101 -9.21 -14.91 -12.33
C SER A 101 -8.52 -15.89 -11.39
N PHE A 102 -7.93 -15.39 -10.30
CA PHE A 102 -7.02 -16.19 -9.47
C PHE A 102 -7.53 -16.45 -8.05
N PHE A 103 -8.40 -15.58 -7.53
CA PHE A 103 -8.95 -15.67 -6.17
C PHE A 103 -10.47 -15.43 -6.12
N PRO A 104 -11.30 -16.08 -6.97
CA PRO A 104 -12.72 -15.75 -7.13
C PRO A 104 -13.57 -16.00 -5.87
N ASN A 105 -13.16 -16.94 -5.03
CA ASN A 105 -13.90 -17.35 -3.82
C ASN A 105 -13.34 -16.71 -2.55
N GLU A 106 -12.40 -15.77 -2.67
CA GLU A 106 -11.74 -15.17 -1.52
C GLU A 106 -12.52 -13.96 -1.00
N ASN A 107 -13.45 -14.24 -0.09
CA ASN A 107 -14.33 -13.23 0.50
C ASN A 107 -13.62 -12.36 1.56
N GLN A 108 -12.45 -12.77 2.04
CA GLN A 108 -11.68 -12.00 3.03
C GLN A 108 -10.76 -10.97 2.37
N ALA A 109 -10.51 -11.08 1.06
CA ALA A 109 -9.74 -10.09 0.34
C ALA A 109 -10.46 -8.72 0.35
N ARG A 110 -9.69 -7.67 0.51
CA ARG A 110 -10.13 -6.27 0.49
C ARG A 110 -9.45 -5.54 -0.64
N ILE A 111 -10.23 -4.78 -1.40
CA ILE A 111 -9.71 -3.89 -2.44
C ILE A 111 -9.56 -2.52 -1.82
N LEU A 112 -8.32 -2.09 -1.59
CA LEU A 112 -8.00 -0.80 -1.01
C LEU A 112 -7.24 0.06 -2.02
N SER A 113 -7.39 1.37 -1.92
CA SER A 113 -6.60 2.35 -2.67
C SER A 113 -5.96 3.36 -1.74
N ILE A 114 -4.72 3.74 -2.04
CA ILE A 114 -4.05 4.88 -1.40
C ILE A 114 -4.09 6.06 -2.37
N ASN A 115 -4.46 7.23 -1.87
CA ASN A 115 -4.66 8.42 -2.68
C ASN A 115 -3.94 9.61 -2.04
N PHE A 116 -3.00 10.20 -2.77
CA PHE A 116 -2.15 11.28 -2.30
C PHE A 116 -2.83 12.61 -2.54
N PRO A 117 -2.92 13.51 -1.55
CA PRO A 117 -3.24 14.90 -1.85
C PRO A 117 -2.18 15.51 -2.77
N GLU A 118 -2.57 16.53 -3.54
CA GLU A 118 -1.69 17.13 -4.56
C GLU A 118 -0.32 17.56 -4.04
N SER A 119 -0.23 18.05 -2.80
CA SER A 119 1.04 18.44 -2.17
C SER A 119 1.94 17.23 -1.91
N GLU A 120 1.40 16.18 -1.29
CA GLU A 120 2.14 14.93 -1.02
C GLU A 120 2.53 14.21 -2.29
N LYS A 121 1.69 14.23 -3.33
CA LYS A 121 2.05 13.71 -4.66
C LYS A 121 3.33 14.40 -5.18
N ASN A 122 3.36 15.74 -5.12
CA ASN A 122 4.47 16.50 -5.68
C ASN A 122 5.77 16.24 -4.89
N GLU A 123 5.68 16.16 -3.56
CA GLU A 123 6.84 15.85 -2.73
C GLU A 123 7.29 14.39 -2.94
N PHE A 124 6.37 13.43 -3.05
CA PHE A 124 6.67 12.04 -3.38
C PHE A 124 7.47 11.94 -4.68
N LEU A 125 7.00 12.57 -5.76
CA LEU A 125 7.67 12.52 -7.07
C LEU A 125 9.03 13.22 -7.07
N LYS A 126 9.24 14.20 -6.17
CA LYS A 126 10.52 14.87 -6.00
C LYS A 126 11.52 14.00 -5.22
N LEU A 127 11.08 13.33 -4.16
CA LEU A 127 11.94 12.53 -3.29
C LEU A 127 12.25 11.15 -3.84
N LEU A 128 11.28 10.49 -4.47
CA LEU A 128 11.37 9.10 -4.94
C LEU A 128 11.43 9.01 -6.48
N ASN A 129 12.01 10.03 -7.14
CA ASN A 129 12.20 9.99 -8.59
C ASN A 129 13.21 8.88 -8.96
N PRO A 130 12.88 7.94 -9.86
CA PRO A 130 13.80 6.88 -10.32
C PRO A 130 15.13 7.40 -10.87
N GLU A 131 15.19 8.62 -11.42
CA GLU A 131 16.45 9.21 -11.93
C GLU A 131 17.52 9.35 -10.83
N ASN A 132 17.12 9.35 -9.55
CA ASN A 132 18.01 9.48 -8.40
C ASN A 132 18.22 8.14 -7.65
N SER A 133 17.72 7.01 -8.18
CA SER A 133 17.71 5.72 -7.49
C SER A 133 18.43 4.63 -8.29
N SER A 134 19.15 3.74 -7.61
CA SER A 134 19.63 2.49 -8.20
C SER A 134 18.51 1.47 -8.43
N PHE A 135 17.33 1.75 -7.88
CA PHE A 135 16.11 0.96 -8.06
C PHE A 135 15.32 1.51 -9.26
N GLY A 136 14.69 0.60 -10.01
CA GLY A 136 13.78 0.98 -11.09
C GLY A 136 12.57 1.77 -10.60
N GLU A 137 11.78 2.30 -11.52
CA GLU A 137 10.60 3.08 -11.14
C GLU A 137 9.49 2.25 -10.49
N ILE A 138 9.12 2.62 -9.27
CA ILE A 138 8.04 1.98 -8.50
C ILE A 138 6.65 2.37 -9.03
N GLY A 139 5.67 1.48 -8.88
CA GLY A 139 4.31 1.59 -9.40
C GLY A 139 3.54 2.79 -8.83
N ILE A 140 3.75 3.13 -7.56
CA ILE A 140 3.18 4.35 -6.97
C ILE A 140 3.68 5.58 -7.74
N SER A 141 4.99 5.68 -8.02
CA SER A 141 5.57 6.77 -8.82
C SER A 141 4.93 6.84 -10.21
N LYS A 142 4.84 5.70 -10.92
CA LYS A 142 4.23 5.64 -12.26
C LYS A 142 2.80 6.19 -12.27
N ASN A 143 1.96 5.74 -11.35
CA ASN A 143 0.56 6.16 -11.27
C ASN A 143 0.43 7.65 -10.91
N LEU A 144 1.23 8.14 -9.97
CA LEU A 144 1.25 9.54 -9.59
C LEU A 144 1.72 10.45 -10.73
N LYS A 145 2.76 10.05 -11.49
CA LYS A 145 3.23 10.77 -12.70
C LYS A 145 2.15 10.85 -13.77
N ASN A 146 1.43 9.75 -14.00
CA ASN A 146 0.29 9.72 -14.92
C ASN A 146 -0.89 10.59 -14.46
N GLY A 147 -0.92 10.99 -13.18
CA GLY A 147 -1.89 11.93 -12.67
C GLY A 147 -3.31 11.36 -12.59
N PHE A 148 -3.45 10.04 -12.43
CA PHE A 148 -4.74 9.41 -12.20
C PHE A 148 -5.39 9.99 -10.94
N GLN A 149 -6.64 10.41 -11.06
CA GLN A 149 -7.40 10.95 -9.93
C GLN A 149 -8.02 9.82 -9.10
N GLU A 150 -8.30 10.08 -7.83
CA GLU A 150 -9.05 9.15 -6.99
C GLU A 150 -10.41 8.78 -7.62
N ASN A 151 -10.89 7.57 -7.36
CA ASN A 151 -12.21 7.15 -7.82
C ASN A 151 -13.29 7.60 -6.83
N ASN A 152 -14.21 8.44 -7.28
CA ASN A 152 -15.28 9.02 -6.42
C ASN A 152 -16.37 8.03 -6.02
N LYS A 153 -16.39 6.80 -6.58
CA LYS A 153 -17.36 5.76 -6.23
C LYS A 153 -16.93 4.90 -5.03
N GLU A 154 -15.69 5.02 -4.59
CA GLU A 154 -15.14 4.29 -3.45
C GLU A 154 -15.43 5.01 -2.13
N GLN A 155 -15.66 4.24 -1.06
CA GLN A 155 -15.83 4.77 0.28
C GLN A 155 -14.48 5.17 0.86
N THR A 156 -14.37 6.40 1.37
CA THR A 156 -13.22 6.79 2.18
C THR A 156 -13.32 6.14 3.56
N LEU A 157 -12.27 5.40 3.94
CA LEU A 157 -12.18 4.79 5.27
C LEU A 157 -11.48 5.71 6.27
N GLY A 158 -10.54 6.54 5.80
CA GLY A 158 -9.73 7.42 6.63
C GLY A 158 -8.41 7.73 5.94
N TYR A 159 -7.39 8.02 6.74
CA TYR A 159 -6.07 8.37 6.27
C TYR A 159 -4.98 7.56 6.96
N ASP A 160 -3.91 7.28 6.24
CA ASP A 160 -2.72 6.60 6.75
C ASP A 160 -1.51 7.53 6.64
N LEU A 161 -0.52 7.27 7.48
CA LEU A 161 0.82 7.84 7.37
C LEU A 161 1.73 6.71 6.92
N ILE A 162 2.27 6.84 5.71
CA ILE A 162 3.08 5.78 5.10
C ILE A 162 4.53 6.22 4.89
N GLY A 163 5.47 5.43 5.37
CA GLY A 163 6.91 5.60 5.13
C GLY A 163 7.33 4.74 3.96
N VAL A 164 7.78 5.33 2.86
CA VAL A 164 7.96 4.60 1.58
C VAL A 164 9.43 4.37 1.28
N GLU A 165 9.81 3.11 1.08
CA GLU A 165 11.16 2.72 0.70
C GLU A 165 11.44 2.97 -0.79
N ASN A 166 12.73 3.08 -1.14
CA ASN A 166 13.15 3.24 -2.54
C ASN A 166 12.77 2.03 -3.42
N SER A 167 12.56 0.86 -2.82
CA SER A 167 12.09 -0.37 -3.47
C SER A 167 10.56 -0.41 -3.67
N GLY A 168 9.82 0.48 -3.00
CA GLY A 168 8.38 0.69 -3.21
C GLY A 168 7.47 0.09 -2.14
N GLU A 169 7.99 -0.82 -1.30
CA GLU A 169 7.35 -1.21 -0.05
C GLU A 169 7.16 0.00 0.86
N PHE A 170 6.17 -0.05 1.73
CA PHE A 170 5.96 1.01 2.70
C PHE A 170 5.44 0.51 4.03
N HIS A 171 5.82 1.25 5.05
CA HIS A 171 5.45 1.07 6.44
C HIS A 171 4.23 1.92 6.75
N SER A 172 3.32 1.41 7.58
CA SER A 172 2.32 2.26 8.23
C SER A 172 2.88 2.77 9.56
N PHE A 173 2.43 3.94 10.03
CA PHE A 173 2.84 4.46 11.35
C PHE A 173 2.53 3.50 12.52
N HIS A 174 1.65 2.51 12.30
CA HIS A 174 1.39 1.44 13.26
C HIS A 174 2.55 0.46 13.44
N CYS A 175 3.47 0.32 12.48
CA CYS A 175 4.61 -0.61 12.57
C CYS A 175 5.50 -0.37 13.80
N HIS A 176 5.51 0.87 14.31
CA HIS A 176 6.37 1.29 15.43
C HIS A 176 5.58 1.72 16.69
N ASP A 177 4.31 1.31 16.83
CA ASP A 177 3.42 1.65 17.96
C ASP A 177 3.26 3.18 18.20
N LEU A 178 3.48 4.00 17.15
CA LEU A 178 3.49 5.47 17.22
C LEU A 178 2.11 6.09 17.42
N SER A 179 1.06 5.27 17.32
CA SER A 179 -0.33 5.69 17.46
C SER A 179 -0.60 6.54 18.71
N ASN A 180 -0.01 6.20 19.86
CA ASN A 180 -0.28 6.94 21.09
C ASN A 180 0.49 8.26 21.16
N ASP A 181 1.75 8.28 20.74
CA ASP A 181 2.57 9.49 20.72
C ASP A 181 1.95 10.53 19.79
N LEU A 182 1.49 10.09 18.61
CA LEU A 182 0.79 10.96 17.67
C LEU A 182 -0.55 11.47 18.25
N LYS A 183 -1.34 10.61 18.91
CA LYS A 183 -2.58 11.03 19.60
C LYS A 183 -2.32 12.06 20.69
N GLU A 184 -1.31 11.85 21.51
CA GLU A 184 -1.01 12.74 22.63
C GLU A 184 -0.50 14.09 22.15
N ARG A 185 0.40 14.10 21.15
CA ARG A 185 1.03 15.31 20.62
C ARG A 185 0.10 16.12 19.72
N PHE A 186 -0.57 15.47 18.78
CA PHE A 186 -1.34 16.15 17.73
C PHE A 186 -2.85 16.10 17.91
N LYS A 187 -3.33 15.44 18.97
CA LYS A 187 -4.75 15.28 19.30
C LYS A 187 -5.56 14.64 18.16
N ILE A 188 -4.92 13.78 17.38
CA ILE A 188 -5.56 13.00 16.32
C ILE A 188 -6.51 11.95 16.87
N LYS A 189 -7.46 11.52 16.03
CA LYS A 189 -8.33 10.38 16.29
C LYS A 189 -8.02 9.26 15.32
N ILE A 190 -8.00 8.03 15.83
CA ILE A 190 -7.93 6.81 15.04
C ILE A 190 -9.33 6.19 15.05
N ASN A 191 -9.88 5.93 13.87
CA ASN A 191 -11.22 5.42 13.69
C ASN A 191 -11.27 3.88 13.76
N GLU A 192 -12.46 3.32 13.54
CA GLU A 192 -12.71 1.87 13.62
C GLU A 192 -11.93 1.02 12.62
N TYR A 193 -11.43 1.63 11.53
CA TYR A 193 -10.60 0.96 10.53
C TYR A 193 -9.11 0.95 10.90
N GLY A 194 -8.74 1.53 12.05
CA GLY A 194 -7.35 1.73 12.44
C GLY A 194 -6.67 2.87 11.69
N LEU A 195 -7.43 3.75 11.04
CA LEU A 195 -6.92 4.86 10.25
C LEU A 195 -7.15 6.19 10.95
N LEU A 196 -6.40 7.22 10.57
CA LEU A 196 -6.64 8.59 11.02
C LEU A 196 -7.98 9.10 10.47
N ASP A 197 -8.74 9.79 11.31
CA ASP A 197 -9.80 10.68 10.84
C ASP A 197 -9.18 11.85 10.05
N GLU A 198 -10.01 12.52 9.24
CA GLU A 198 -9.58 13.75 8.56
C GLU A 198 -9.10 14.77 9.60
N CYS A 199 -7.86 15.23 9.48
CA CYS A 199 -7.27 16.21 10.38
C CYS A 199 -6.64 17.36 9.57
N ASN A 200 -6.81 18.59 10.05
CA ASN A 200 -6.29 19.78 9.35
C ASN A 200 -4.78 19.97 9.55
N ASN A 201 -4.21 19.39 10.60
CA ASN A 201 -2.80 19.49 10.98
C ASN A 201 -1.94 18.34 10.44
N TRP A 202 -2.40 17.59 9.44
CA TRP A 202 -1.67 16.44 8.88
C TRP A 202 -0.25 16.80 8.42
N LYS A 203 -0.01 18.03 7.95
CA LYS A 203 1.32 18.51 7.56
C LYS A 203 2.32 18.54 8.72
N GLU A 204 1.88 19.03 9.88
CA GLU A 204 2.73 19.07 11.08
C GLU A 204 3.08 17.64 11.54
N ILE A 205 2.17 16.69 11.33
CA ILE A 205 2.41 15.28 11.62
C ILE A 205 3.43 14.70 10.64
N VAL A 206 3.28 14.95 9.34
CA VAL A 206 4.24 14.51 8.31
C VAL A 206 5.63 15.12 8.54
N ASP A 207 5.72 16.40 8.88
CA ASP A 207 6.99 17.06 9.21
C ASP A 207 7.66 16.40 10.43
N TYR A 208 6.86 16.09 11.45
CA TYR A 208 7.34 15.38 12.64
C TYR A 208 7.85 13.96 12.31
N MET A 209 7.12 13.23 11.45
CA MET A 209 7.52 11.88 11.00
C MET A 209 8.79 11.90 10.14
N ASN A 210 9.03 12.99 9.40
CA ASN A 210 10.22 13.15 8.55
C ASN A 210 11.43 13.79 9.28
N ASP A 211 11.27 14.25 10.51
CA ASP A 211 12.37 14.77 11.31
C ASP A 211 13.21 13.63 11.89
N LYS A 212 14.42 13.50 11.34
CA LYS A 212 15.41 12.46 11.70
C LYS A 212 15.78 12.46 13.19
N SER A 213 15.58 13.56 13.90
CA SER A 213 15.85 13.62 15.34
C SER A 213 14.85 12.83 16.19
N ASN A 214 13.67 12.49 15.63
CA ASN A 214 12.63 11.73 16.32
C ASN A 214 12.83 10.21 16.25
N GLY A 215 13.83 9.73 15.49
CA GLY A 215 14.22 8.31 15.49
C GLY A 215 13.28 7.37 14.74
N PHE A 216 12.40 7.89 13.89
CA PHE A 216 11.59 7.06 12.98
C PHE A 216 12.44 6.45 11.86
N GLU A 217 11.85 5.50 11.12
CA GLU A 217 12.51 4.95 9.93
C GLU A 217 12.96 6.07 9.01
N SER A 218 14.20 5.96 8.54
CA SER A 218 14.85 6.95 7.68
C SER A 218 14.36 6.86 6.23
N VAL A 219 13.05 6.91 6.05
CA VAL A 219 12.32 6.90 4.77
C VAL A 219 11.43 8.13 4.69
N PRO A 220 11.09 8.63 3.49
CA PRO A 220 10.10 9.68 3.34
C PRO A 220 8.71 9.21 3.80
N TRP A 221 8.12 9.96 4.73
CA TRP A 221 6.76 9.72 5.22
C TRP A 221 5.76 10.62 4.51
N PHE A 222 4.59 10.07 4.20
CA PHE A 222 3.53 10.76 3.47
C PHE A 222 2.16 10.55 4.12
N TYR A 223 1.28 11.54 3.95
CA TYR A 223 -0.13 11.43 4.33
C TYR A 223 -0.98 10.99 3.14
N VAL A 224 -1.68 9.86 3.26
CA VAL A 224 -2.49 9.29 2.18
C VAL A 224 -3.93 9.03 2.62
N LYS A 225 -4.88 9.26 1.73
CA LYS A 225 -6.27 8.85 1.92
C LYS A 225 -6.42 7.38 1.53
N VAL A 226 -6.98 6.58 2.43
CA VAL A 226 -7.32 5.19 2.15
C VAL A 226 -8.79 5.09 1.80
N LYS A 227 -9.07 4.41 0.69
CA LYS A 227 -10.44 4.11 0.25
C LYS A 227 -10.62 2.63 0.02
N GLN A 228 -11.87 2.19 0.10
CA GLN A 228 -12.27 0.83 -0.16
C GLN A 228 -13.40 0.81 -1.18
N LEU A 229 -13.38 -0.21 -2.03
CA LEU A 229 -14.53 -0.53 -2.86
C LEU A 229 -15.62 -1.21 -2.01
N ASN A 230 -16.82 -0.67 -2.05
CA ASN A 230 -18.01 -1.36 -1.54
C ASN A 230 -18.47 -2.32 -2.64
N ASP A 231 -18.23 -3.62 -2.44
CA ASP A 231 -18.83 -4.70 -3.24
C ASP A 231 -20.31 -4.88 -2.85
#